data_AF-A0AAV2ISB6-F1
#
_entry.id   AF-A0AAV2ISB6-F1
#
_cell.length_a   1.000
_cell.length_b   1.000
_cell.length_c   1.000
_cell.angle_alpha   90.00
_cell.angle_beta   90.00
_cell.angle_gamma   90.00
#
_symmetry.space_group_name_H-M   'P 1'
#
loop_
_entity.id
_entity.type
_entity.pdbx_description
1 polymer ?
#
loop_
_entity_poly.entity_id
_entity_poly.type
_entity_poly.pdbx_seq_one_letter_code
_entity_poly.pdbx_strand_id
1 'polypeptide(L)'
;KQLRKEEKRLKKDGKLSSEDQEIAGALDMTPEELRAARMAELGAAKTAPLFSGRSSGYVKPEKYPFVFDKLADAQQSSAYIAGAKIVLPENFERKDDKLYEEINIPASGSAPPEVGKNRIRIDSLDDVS
;
A
#
# COMPACT_ATOMS: atom_id res chain seq x y z
N LYS A 1 46.50 15.56 -21.03
CA LYS A 1 46.67 15.07 -19.63
C LYS A 1 45.39 14.46 -19.01
N GLN A 2 44.19 14.65 -19.60
CA GLN A 2 42.92 14.12 -19.07
C GLN A 2 42.67 12.63 -19.38
N LEU A 3 43.11 12.13 -20.54
CA LEU A 3 42.94 10.73 -20.95
C LEU A 3 43.49 9.71 -19.92
N ARG A 4 44.69 9.95 -19.35
CA ARG A 4 45.29 9.08 -18.33
C ARG A 4 44.52 9.06 -16.99
N LYS A 5 43.69 10.08 -16.72
CA LYS A 5 42.89 10.19 -15.49
C LYS A 5 41.59 9.39 -15.61
N GLU A 6 41.01 9.35 -16.81
CA GLU A 6 39.80 8.54 -17.09
C GLU A 6 40.12 7.05 -17.19
N GLU A 7 41.25 6.67 -17.82
CA GLU A 7 41.71 5.28 -17.82
C GLU A 7 41.99 4.73 -16.42
N LYS A 8 42.53 5.56 -15.52
CA LYS A 8 42.74 5.16 -14.11
C LYS A 8 41.43 5.02 -13.32
N ARG A 9 40.35 5.72 -13.70
CA ARG A 9 39.02 5.55 -13.09
C ARG A 9 38.36 4.26 -13.58
N LEU A 10 38.36 4.00 -14.90
CA LEU A 10 37.83 2.74 -15.45
C LEU A 10 38.54 1.50 -14.87
N LYS A 11 39.87 1.56 -14.67
CA LYS A 11 40.62 0.45 -14.05
C LYS A 11 40.32 0.24 -12.56
N LYS A 12 39.80 1.26 -11.86
CA LYS A 12 39.38 1.14 -10.46
C LYS A 12 37.97 0.58 -10.35
N ASP A 13 37.08 0.95 -11.27
CA ASP A 13 35.68 0.50 -11.31
C ASP A 13 35.51 -0.92 -11.90
N GLY A 14 36.50 -1.39 -12.68
CA GLY A 14 36.51 -2.76 -13.22
C GLY A 14 36.96 -3.84 -12.23
N LYS A 15 37.52 -3.47 -11.07
CA LYS A 15 38.00 -4.45 -10.08
C LYS A 15 36.81 -5.03 -9.33
N LEU A 16 36.60 -6.34 -9.45
CA LEU A 16 35.62 -7.09 -8.67
C LEU A 16 35.85 -6.86 -7.17
N SER A 17 34.78 -6.54 -6.44
CA SER A 17 34.82 -6.49 -4.98
C SER A 17 35.12 -7.90 -4.44
N SER A 18 35.78 -7.99 -3.28
CA SER A 18 35.92 -9.26 -2.55
C SER A 18 34.55 -9.89 -2.29
N GLU A 19 33.56 -9.05 -1.98
CA GLU A 19 32.17 -9.47 -1.76
C GLU A 19 31.54 -10.03 -3.05
N ASP A 20 31.81 -9.44 -4.22
CA ASP A 20 31.25 -9.93 -5.49
C ASP A 20 31.77 -11.34 -5.81
N GLN A 21 33.01 -11.65 -5.42
CA GLN A 21 33.60 -12.98 -5.61
C GLN A 21 33.03 -14.02 -4.64
N GLU A 22 32.84 -13.64 -3.37
CA GLU A 22 32.25 -14.53 -2.36
C GLU A 22 30.79 -14.86 -2.68
N ILE A 23 29.99 -13.87 -3.07
CA ILE A 23 28.57 -14.06 -3.39
C ILE A 23 28.41 -14.86 -4.68
N ALA A 24 29.23 -14.58 -5.69
CA ALA A 24 29.22 -15.34 -6.94
C ALA A 24 29.56 -16.83 -6.68
N GLY A 25 30.55 -17.10 -5.81
CA GLY A 25 30.90 -18.45 -5.39
C GLY A 25 29.80 -19.16 -4.59
N ALA A 26 29.03 -18.44 -3.76
CA ALA A 26 27.90 -19.01 -3.02
C ALA A 26 26.68 -19.32 -3.91
N LEU A 27 26.60 -18.70 -5.08
CA LEU A 27 25.49 -18.83 -6.03
C LEU A 27 25.85 -19.66 -7.28
N ASP A 28 27.03 -20.29 -7.29
CA ASP A 28 27.58 -21.03 -8.44
C ASP A 28 27.57 -20.21 -9.76
N MET A 29 27.75 -18.89 -9.66
CA MET A 29 27.81 -17.96 -10.79
C MET A 29 29.21 -17.40 -10.98
N THR A 30 29.53 -16.96 -12.19
CA THR A 30 30.71 -16.12 -12.38
C THR A 30 30.42 -14.70 -11.86
N PRO A 31 31.45 -13.97 -11.37
CA PRO A 31 31.23 -12.60 -10.90
C PRO A 31 30.77 -11.62 -11.99
N GLU A 32 31.01 -11.94 -13.26
CA GLU A 32 30.52 -11.17 -14.40
C GLU A 32 29.02 -11.41 -14.65
N GLU A 33 28.56 -12.66 -14.55
CA GLU A 33 27.13 -13.01 -14.62
C GLU A 33 26.35 -12.37 -13.48
N LEU A 34 26.90 -12.37 -12.27
CA LEU A 34 26.27 -11.73 -11.12
C LEU A 34 26.08 -10.22 -11.35
N ARG A 35 27.05 -9.54 -11.95
CA ARG A 35 26.90 -8.12 -12.34
C ARG A 35 25.86 -7.94 -13.44
N ALA A 36 25.86 -8.79 -14.46
CA ALA A 36 24.91 -8.71 -15.56
C ALA A 36 23.46 -8.86 -15.04
N ALA A 37 23.23 -9.83 -14.15
CA ALA A 37 21.95 -10.05 -13.47
C ALA A 37 21.54 -8.81 -12.66
N ARG A 38 22.45 -8.27 -11.84
CA ARG A 38 22.20 -7.06 -11.05
C ARG A 38 21.85 -5.85 -11.91
N MET A 39 22.54 -5.67 -13.04
CA MET A 39 22.27 -4.57 -13.97
C MET A 39 20.90 -4.73 -14.65
N ALA A 40 20.54 -5.95 -15.04
CA ALA A 40 19.23 -6.24 -15.62
C ALA A 40 18.09 -5.95 -14.62
N GLU A 41 18.24 -6.39 -13.37
CA GLU A 41 17.25 -6.17 -12.31
C GLU A 41 17.11 -4.67 -11.96
N LEU A 42 18.22 -3.94 -11.85
CA LEU A 42 18.20 -2.49 -11.67
C LEU A 42 17.51 -1.77 -12.84
N GLY A 43 17.70 -2.25 -14.08
CA GLY A 43 17.01 -1.74 -15.25
C GLY A 43 15.50 -1.95 -15.16
N ALA A 44 15.07 -3.17 -14.81
CA ALA A 44 13.67 -3.50 -14.62
C ALA A 44 13.02 -2.66 -13.51
N ALA A 45 13.68 -2.54 -12.36
CA ALA A 45 13.20 -1.77 -11.21
C ALA A 45 13.05 -0.27 -11.51
N LYS A 46 13.93 0.32 -12.34
CA LYS A 46 13.79 1.72 -12.79
C LYS A 46 12.52 1.98 -13.59
N THR A 47 12.05 0.98 -14.33
CA THR A 47 10.84 1.09 -15.17
C THR A 47 9.58 0.53 -14.50
N ALA A 48 9.74 -0.14 -13.35
CA ALA A 48 8.63 -0.71 -12.62
C ALA A 48 7.73 0.42 -12.09
N PRO A 49 6.40 0.31 -12.24
CA PRO A 49 5.48 1.29 -11.67
C PRO A 49 5.61 1.25 -10.13
N LEU A 50 5.97 2.38 -9.51
CA LEU A 50 6.07 2.50 -8.04
C LEU A 50 4.77 2.14 -7.33
N PHE A 51 3.65 2.37 -8.01
CA PHE A 51 2.32 2.00 -7.54
C PHE A 51 1.59 1.29 -8.68
N SER A 52 1.96 0.03 -8.94
CA SER A 52 1.16 -0.82 -9.83
C SER A 52 -0.18 -1.09 -9.15
N GLY A 53 -1.24 -0.50 -9.71
CA GLY A 53 -2.51 -0.32 -9.03
C GLY A 53 -3.33 -1.60 -8.85
N ARG A 54 -4.32 -1.42 -7.97
CA ARG A 54 -5.47 -2.27 -7.61
C ARG A 54 -5.16 -3.25 -6.49
N SER A 55 -5.83 -2.99 -5.36
CA SER A 55 -6.20 -3.94 -4.31
C SER A 55 -5.44 -5.24 -4.44
N SER A 56 -4.27 -5.33 -3.82
CA SER A 56 -3.82 -6.62 -3.32
C SER A 56 -5.00 -7.10 -2.48
N GLY A 57 -5.83 -7.99 -3.06
CA GLY A 57 -6.94 -8.59 -2.35
C GLY A 57 -6.36 -9.09 -1.06
N TYR A 58 -6.92 -8.63 0.07
CA TYR A 58 -6.35 -8.77 1.41
C TYR A 58 -5.58 -10.09 1.55
N VAL A 59 -4.25 -10.04 1.35
CA VAL A 59 -3.42 -11.24 1.45
C VAL A 59 -3.38 -11.52 2.93
N LYS A 60 -4.09 -12.57 3.34
CA LYS A 60 -4.15 -12.95 4.75
C LYS A 60 -2.70 -13.25 5.18
N PRO A 61 -2.15 -12.51 6.16
CA PRO A 61 -0.77 -12.72 6.58
C PRO A 61 -0.62 -14.14 7.17
N GLU A 62 0.53 -14.76 6.94
CA GLU A 62 0.86 -16.05 7.55
C GLU A 62 0.91 -15.90 9.07
N LYS A 63 0.12 -16.72 9.78
CA LYS A 63 0.07 -16.72 11.24
C LYS A 63 0.80 -17.93 11.78
N TYR A 64 1.97 -17.69 12.38
CA TYR A 64 2.77 -18.73 13.01
C TYR A 64 2.31 -19.00 14.46
N PRO A 65 2.32 -20.26 14.92
CA PRO A 65 2.04 -20.57 16.31
C PRO A 65 3.01 -19.84 17.25
N PHE A 66 2.48 -19.32 18.37
CA PHE A 66 3.23 -18.62 19.43
C PHE A 66 3.90 -17.28 19.03
N VAL A 67 3.61 -16.75 17.84
CA VAL A 67 3.99 -15.38 17.46
C VAL A 67 2.79 -14.47 17.64
N PHE A 68 2.87 -13.59 18.64
CA PHE A 68 1.79 -12.67 19.01
C PHE A 68 2.17 -11.24 18.65
N ASP A 69 1.46 -10.65 17.69
CA ASP A 69 1.57 -9.25 17.33
C ASP A 69 0.27 -8.52 17.71
N LYS A 70 0.30 -7.87 18.88
CA LYS A 70 -0.85 -7.14 19.41
C LYS A 70 -1.27 -5.97 18.52
N LEU A 71 -0.32 -5.36 17.80
CA LEU A 71 -0.61 -4.23 16.93
C LEU A 71 -1.33 -4.74 15.67
N ALA A 72 -0.82 -5.80 15.05
CA ALA A 72 -1.47 -6.42 13.90
C ALA A 72 -2.87 -6.94 14.24
N ASP A 73 -3.04 -7.57 15.41
CA ASP A 73 -4.34 -8.03 15.88
C ASP A 73 -5.30 -6.84 16.11
N ALA A 74 -4.83 -5.73 16.70
CA ALA A 74 -5.64 -4.52 16.90
C ALA A 74 -6.06 -3.87 15.56
N GLN A 75 -5.17 -3.87 14.56
CA GLN A 75 -5.45 -3.34 13.22
C GLN A 75 -6.52 -4.12 12.46
N GLN A 76 -6.76 -5.38 12.81
CA GLN A 76 -7.83 -6.20 12.24
C GLN A 76 -9.20 -5.93 12.86
N SER A 77 -9.26 -5.18 13.97
CA SER A 77 -10.52 -4.81 14.60
C SER A 77 -11.30 -3.81 13.75
N SER A 78 -12.61 -4.00 13.65
CA SER A 78 -13.51 -3.04 12.98
C SER A 78 -13.54 -1.67 13.66
N ALA A 79 -13.09 -1.57 14.90
CA ALA A 79 -12.96 -0.32 15.64
C ALA A 79 -11.63 0.40 15.40
N TYR A 80 -10.69 -0.19 14.67
CA TYR A 80 -9.41 0.44 14.39
C TYR A 80 -9.55 1.52 13.31
N ILE A 81 -9.19 2.75 13.67
CA ILE A 81 -9.17 3.90 12.76
C ILE A 81 -7.71 4.26 12.51
N ALA A 82 -7.24 4.02 11.29
CA ALA A 82 -5.84 4.22 10.88
C ALA A 82 -5.50 5.70 10.67
N GLY A 83 -5.42 6.49 11.75
CA GLY A 83 -4.99 7.90 11.70
C GLY A 83 -5.88 8.84 10.89
N ALA A 84 -7.09 8.39 10.53
CA ALA A 84 -8.06 9.18 9.80
C ALA A 84 -8.85 10.09 10.76
N LYS A 85 -9.20 11.29 10.29
CA LYS A 85 -10.13 12.18 10.98
C LYS A 85 -11.56 11.85 10.55
N ILE A 86 -12.48 11.81 11.51
CA ILE A 86 -13.91 11.64 11.24
C ILE A 86 -14.52 13.02 10.99
N VAL A 87 -15.28 13.15 9.90
CA VAL A 87 -16.03 14.36 9.57
C VAL A 87 -17.45 14.20 10.11
N LEU A 88 -17.91 15.19 10.87
CA LEU A 88 -19.28 15.23 11.39
C LEU A 88 -20.16 16.15 10.52
N PRO A 89 -21.48 15.91 10.45
CA PRO A 89 -22.42 16.80 9.77
C PRO A 89 -22.44 18.21 10.38
N GLU A 90 -22.74 19.23 9.59
CA GLU A 90 -22.63 20.65 10.01
C GLU A 90 -23.42 21.02 11.27
N ASN A 91 -24.55 20.37 11.52
CA ASN A 91 -25.47 20.69 12.61
C ASN A 91 -25.30 19.78 13.85
N PHE A 92 -24.11 19.23 14.07
CA PHE A 92 -23.84 18.43 15.26
C PHE A 92 -23.70 19.33 16.51
N GLU A 93 -24.11 18.81 17.67
CA GLU A 93 -23.85 19.45 18.96
C GLU A 93 -22.88 18.59 19.78
N ARG A 94 -21.89 19.24 20.42
CA ARG A 94 -20.93 18.58 21.30
C ARG A 94 -21.04 19.14 22.72
N LYS A 95 -21.09 18.25 23.70
CA LYS A 95 -21.06 18.60 25.13
C LYS A 95 -19.97 17.79 25.81
N ASP A 96 -18.99 18.49 26.35
CA ASP A 96 -17.87 17.89 27.08
C ASP A 96 -18.17 17.96 28.59
N ASP A 97 -18.46 16.81 29.19
CA ASP A 97 -18.57 16.65 30.63
C ASP A 97 -17.26 16.11 31.22
N LYS A 98 -17.10 16.20 32.54
CA LYS A 98 -15.87 15.75 33.23
C LYS A 98 -15.61 14.25 33.09
N LEU A 99 -16.66 13.46 32.84
CA LEU A 99 -16.62 11.99 32.79
C LEU A 99 -16.72 11.45 31.36
N TYR A 100 -17.37 12.17 30.45
CA TYR A 100 -17.64 11.71 29.09
C TYR A 100 -17.85 12.90 28.15
N GLU A 101 -17.76 12.60 26.85
CA GLU A 101 -18.14 13.51 25.78
C GLU A 101 -19.43 12.99 25.14
N GLU A 102 -20.39 13.88 24.91
CA GLU A 102 -21.62 13.60 24.18
C GLU A 102 -21.61 14.33 22.84
N ILE A 103 -21.87 13.57 21.76
CA ILE A 103 -21.99 14.09 20.40
C ILE A 103 -23.40 13.77 19.89
N ASN A 104 -24.21 14.81 19.68
CA ASN A 104 -25.56 14.69 19.12
C ASN A 104 -25.53 14.93 17.61
N ILE A 105 -25.94 13.93 16.83
CA ILE A 105 -26.01 14.00 15.38
C ILE A 105 -27.49 14.02 14.97
N PRO A 106 -28.02 15.14 14.46
CA PRO A 106 -29.42 15.23 14.08
C PRO A 106 -29.73 14.38 12.83
N ALA A 107 -31.00 14.02 12.66
CA ALA A 107 -31.47 13.33 11.48
C ALA A 107 -31.17 14.15 10.21
N SER A 108 -30.70 13.49 9.16
CA SER A 108 -30.49 14.13 7.86
C SER A 108 -31.83 14.61 7.28
N GLY A 109 -31.80 15.78 6.62
CA GLY A 109 -32.94 16.27 5.87
C GLY A 109 -33.33 15.30 4.75
N SER A 110 -34.59 15.34 4.31
CA SER A 110 -35.01 14.55 3.15
C SER A 110 -34.17 14.91 1.94
N ALA A 111 -33.66 13.91 1.21
CA ALA A 111 -32.91 14.12 -0.01
C ALA A 111 -33.70 15.04 -0.99
N PRO A 112 -33.00 15.90 -1.77
CA PRO A 112 -33.63 16.75 -2.75
C PRO A 112 -34.54 15.94 -3.65
N PRO A 113 -35.76 16.42 -3.92
CA PRO A 113 -36.79 15.61 -4.52
C PRO A 113 -36.62 15.50 -6.05
N GLU A 114 -35.44 15.80 -6.61
CA GLU A 114 -35.17 15.78 -8.05
C GLU A 114 -34.46 14.51 -8.55
N VAL A 115 -33.87 13.69 -7.67
CA VAL A 115 -33.14 12.47 -8.08
C VAL A 115 -33.91 11.21 -7.65
N GLY A 116 -34.36 10.40 -8.60
CA GLY A 116 -34.95 9.07 -8.33
C GLY A 116 -36.40 9.07 -7.79
N LYS A 117 -37.13 10.17 -7.99
CA LYS A 117 -38.44 10.46 -7.35
C LYS A 117 -39.59 9.50 -7.70
N ASN A 118 -39.48 8.78 -8.80
CA ASN A 118 -40.56 7.92 -9.27
C ASN A 118 -40.40 6.53 -8.66
N ARG A 119 -41.14 6.26 -7.58
CA ARG A 119 -41.33 4.90 -7.10
C ARG A 119 -41.95 4.08 -8.23
N ILE A 120 -41.23 3.06 -8.69
CA ILE A 120 -41.72 2.15 -9.74
C ILE A 120 -42.74 1.23 -9.08
N ARG A 121 -43.92 1.08 -9.71
CA ARG A 121 -44.92 0.14 -9.22
C ARG A 121 -44.45 -1.29 -9.49
N ILE A 122 -44.70 -2.21 -8.57
CA ILE A 122 -44.31 -3.61 -8.73
C ILE A 122 -44.93 -4.17 -10.02
N ASP A 123 -46.17 -3.79 -10.34
CA ASP A 123 -46.91 -4.16 -11.55
C ASP A 123 -46.25 -3.72 -12.88
N SER A 124 -45.24 -2.84 -12.83
CA SER A 124 -44.49 -2.40 -14.01
C SER A 124 -43.14 -3.10 -14.18
N LEU A 125 -42.83 -4.08 -13.32
CA LEU A 125 -41.64 -4.92 -13.43
C LEU A 125 -41.97 -6.15 -14.27
N ASP A 126 -40.98 -6.64 -15.03
CA ASP A 126 -41.11 -7.87 -15.81
C ASP A 126 -41.26 -9.09 -14.89
N ASP A 127 -42.10 -10.04 -15.28
CA ASP A 127 -42.23 -11.32 -14.59
C ASP A 127 -40.96 -12.16 -14.78
N VAL A 128 -40.53 -12.82 -13.70
CA VAL A 128 -39.37 -13.72 -13.76
C VAL A 128 -39.82 -15.05 -14.40
N SER A 129 -39.50 -15.22 -15.68
CA SER A 129 -39.71 -16.46 -16.45
C SER A 129 -38.70 -17.55 -16.10
#